data_AF-A0A2E6KUJ3-F1
#
_entry.id   AF-A0A2E6KUJ3-F1
#
_cell.length_a   1.000
_cell.length_b   1.000
_cell.length_c   1.000
_cell.angle_alpha   90.00
_cell.angle_beta   90.00
_cell.angle_gamma   90.00
#
_symmetry.space_group_name_H-M   'P 1'
#
loop_
_entity.id
_entity.type
_entity.pdbx_description
1 polymer ?
#
loop_
_entity_poly.entity_id
_entity_poly.type
_entity_poly.pdbx_seq_one_letter_code
_entity_poly.pdbx_strand_id
1 'polypeptide(L)'
;MIAALRAPYLIEPLAVYMEDGALGSPEDSAKSDRIVRLSEIGHPTSFGERFGFLGIVDILIHQAAFHIKTSKRMWGVNEASILILASASLILGSWDLGIGELSGGGDWGRSGIFGADSGFLHLDEWTRMLALLSIMAWASSIVMMWIRFPIMRENFFFLIVAMFAVQIGYILSHAKSPDFPMGSEIADWGGVVFANLILLFVCWFVVHRAVVETRDVHVEERHAHPDPRVVEKAWDDHRLHAWSSSLAVWAILINIVSWSGSHAIADRPPFDYDNGIIGPTTLFVVSGVVSYFFLLHVLWYPHFMLGGGDHQIWSSRAREVAGESKSSVARSIQGSCPVCGGETPVTKRPSGKIEVRCSNSDCRGQGKSGDACVKCAAILPSRVVCPSCSSNTTVVSHFSKAEAW
;
A
#
# COMPACT_ATOMS: atom_id res chain seq x y z
N MET A 1 16.48 31.71 -8.67
CA MET A 1 15.03 31.43 -8.60
C MET A 1 14.79 29.90 -8.48
N ILE A 2 15.51 29.23 -7.56
CA ILE A 2 15.46 27.77 -7.29
C ILE A 2 15.47 27.51 -5.76
N ALA A 3 15.21 28.53 -4.94
CA ALA A 3 15.38 28.45 -3.48
C ALA A 3 14.08 28.64 -2.66
N ALA A 4 12.89 28.54 -3.28
CA ALA A 4 11.62 28.86 -2.64
C ALA A 4 10.63 27.67 -2.50
N LEU A 5 11.11 26.42 -2.52
CA LEU A 5 10.27 25.22 -2.33
C LEU A 5 10.71 24.37 -1.12
N ARG A 6 11.13 25.00 -0.03
CA ARG A 6 11.13 24.36 1.30
C ARG A 6 9.95 24.87 2.10
N ALA A 7 8.77 24.30 1.83
CA ALA A 7 7.67 24.35 2.78
C ALA A 7 7.94 23.30 3.89
N PRO A 8 7.68 23.63 5.17
CA PRO A 8 7.89 22.72 6.29
C PRO A 8 6.74 21.71 6.33
N TYR A 9 6.93 20.54 5.71
CA TYR A 9 5.98 19.43 5.82
C TYR A 9 6.40 18.51 6.97
N LEU A 10 6.07 18.91 8.20
CA LEU A 10 6.00 17.98 9.32
C LEU A 10 4.56 17.48 9.40
N ILE A 11 4.29 16.36 8.72
CA ILE A 11 3.24 15.47 9.17
C ILE A 11 3.91 14.67 10.29
N GLU A 12 3.59 15.01 11.53
CA GLU A 12 4.06 14.20 12.64
C GLU A 12 3.51 12.78 12.47
N PRO A 13 4.38 11.76 12.44
CA PRO A 13 3.99 10.40 12.10
C PRO A 13 3.19 9.75 13.23
N LEU A 14 2.28 8.83 12.88
CA LEU A 14 1.53 8.00 13.82
C LEU A 14 2.44 7.28 14.83
N ALA A 15 3.67 6.93 14.42
CA ALA A 15 4.68 6.34 15.28
C ALA A 15 4.93 7.17 16.56
N VAL A 16 4.92 8.50 16.46
CA VAL A 16 5.10 9.40 17.63
C VAL A 16 3.86 9.41 18.53
N TYR A 17 2.65 9.29 17.96
CA TYR A 17 1.40 9.29 18.74
C TYR A 17 1.02 7.93 19.36
N MET A 18 1.65 6.85 18.89
CA MET A 18 1.49 5.50 19.43
C MET A 18 2.50 5.16 20.54
N GLU A 19 3.55 5.98 20.72
CA GLU A 19 4.61 5.81 21.74
C GLU A 19 4.14 6.18 23.17
N ASP A 20 3.09 6.99 23.32
CA ASP A 20 2.60 7.42 24.64
C ASP A 20 1.73 6.35 25.30
N GLY A 21 2.42 5.40 25.94
CA GLY A 21 1.88 4.35 26.80
C GLY A 21 2.63 4.24 28.12
N ALA A 22 3.14 5.34 28.70
CA ALA A 22 3.69 5.33 30.05
C ALA A 22 3.49 6.68 30.79
N LEU A 23 2.65 6.61 31.84
CA LEU A 23 2.55 7.51 33.00
C LEU A 23 2.17 8.98 32.79
N GLY A 24 0.89 9.28 33.06
CA GLY A 24 0.45 10.60 33.55
C GLY A 24 -1.03 10.88 33.31
N SER A 25 -1.83 10.96 34.38
CA SER A 25 -3.06 11.77 34.42
C SER A 25 -2.77 13.02 35.28
N PRO A 26 -3.37 14.19 35.00
CA PRO A 26 -4.81 14.40 35.18
C PRO A 26 -5.56 14.77 33.90
N GLU A 27 -6.86 14.54 33.98
CA GLU A 27 -7.84 14.52 32.91
C GLU A 27 -8.25 15.91 32.36
N ASP A 28 -8.80 15.85 31.14
CA ASP A 28 -9.79 16.75 30.54
C ASP A 28 -9.41 17.91 29.60
N SER A 29 -8.15 18.04 29.14
CA SER A 29 -7.85 18.98 28.02
C SER A 29 -7.09 18.40 26.82
N ALA A 30 -6.70 17.12 26.82
CA ALA A 30 -5.85 16.53 25.77
C ALA A 30 -6.55 15.51 24.85
N LYS A 31 -7.89 15.39 24.91
CA LYS A 31 -8.63 14.37 24.13
C LYS A 31 -8.88 14.73 22.66
N SER A 32 -8.53 15.93 22.19
CA SER A 32 -8.93 16.36 20.84
C SER A 32 -7.96 16.04 19.71
N ASP A 33 -6.72 15.60 19.97
CA ASP A 33 -5.70 15.52 18.91
C ASP A 33 -5.01 14.15 18.73
N ARG A 34 -5.38 13.13 19.51
CA ARG A 34 -4.83 11.79 19.30
C ARG A 34 -5.48 11.13 18.09
N ILE A 35 -4.66 10.62 17.17
CA ILE A 35 -5.12 9.78 16.06
C ILE A 35 -5.77 8.53 16.66
N VAL A 36 -7.00 8.25 16.25
CA VAL A 36 -7.81 7.14 16.76
C VAL A 36 -7.19 5.83 16.29
N ARG A 37 -6.99 4.84 17.17
CA ARG A 37 -6.52 3.51 16.77
C ARG A 37 -7.68 2.67 16.24
N LEU A 38 -7.40 1.73 15.33
CA LEU A 38 -8.44 0.82 14.83
C LEU A 38 -9.08 0.01 15.96
N SER A 39 -8.28 -0.42 16.93
CA SER A 39 -8.71 -1.13 18.14
C SER A 39 -9.58 -0.30 19.10
N GLU A 40 -9.66 1.01 18.92
CA GLU A 40 -10.49 1.92 19.75
C GLU A 40 -11.83 2.25 19.10
N ILE A 41 -12.04 1.85 17.84
CA ILE A 41 -13.30 2.06 17.13
C ILE A 41 -14.24 0.92 17.52
N GLY A 42 -15.49 1.25 17.84
CA GLY A 42 -16.53 0.25 18.06
C GLY A 42 -16.91 -0.44 16.76
N HIS A 43 -17.25 -1.73 16.83
CA HIS A 43 -17.71 -2.48 15.66
C HIS A 43 -19.06 -1.93 15.18
N PRO A 44 -19.15 -1.44 13.93
CA PRO A 44 -20.38 -0.84 13.41
C PRO A 44 -21.44 -1.88 13.06
N THR A 45 -21.04 -3.13 12.79
CA THR A 45 -21.92 -4.23 12.37
C THR A 45 -21.50 -5.55 13.01
N SER A 46 -22.43 -6.49 13.12
CA SER A 46 -22.20 -7.85 13.64
C SER A 46 -22.89 -8.94 12.78
N PHE A 47 -22.79 -8.83 11.46
CA PHE A 47 -23.42 -9.80 10.54
C PHE A 47 -22.90 -11.23 10.72
N GLY A 48 -21.65 -11.39 11.13
CA GLY A 48 -20.96 -12.64 11.40
C GLY A 48 -21.55 -13.43 12.57
N GLU A 49 -22.18 -12.75 13.54
CA GLU A 49 -22.90 -13.42 14.63
C GLU A 49 -24.14 -14.17 14.12
N ARG A 50 -24.76 -13.64 13.05
CA ARG A 50 -25.96 -14.21 12.44
C ARG A 50 -25.63 -15.19 11.32
N PHE A 51 -24.59 -14.91 10.55
CA PHE A 51 -24.13 -15.73 9.43
C PHE A 51 -22.60 -15.74 9.38
N GLY A 52 -21.97 -16.85 9.78
CA GLY A 52 -20.50 -16.92 9.91
C GLY A 52 -19.72 -16.54 8.64
N PHE A 53 -20.28 -16.74 7.44
CA PHE A 53 -19.62 -16.34 6.18
C PHE A 53 -19.56 -14.82 5.97
N LEU A 54 -20.43 -14.04 6.64
CA LEU A 54 -20.45 -12.57 6.58
C LEU A 54 -19.44 -11.91 7.53
N GLY A 55 -18.70 -12.68 8.34
CA GLY A 55 -17.69 -12.13 9.25
C GLY A 55 -16.60 -11.32 8.53
N ILE A 56 -16.28 -11.65 7.28
CA ILE A 56 -15.34 -10.87 6.44
C ILE A 56 -15.89 -9.47 6.16
N VAL A 57 -17.21 -9.35 5.96
CA VAL A 57 -17.87 -8.07 5.70
C VAL A 57 -17.79 -7.17 6.92
N ASP A 58 -18.00 -7.70 8.13
CA ASP A 58 -17.84 -6.92 9.35
C ASP A 58 -16.42 -6.39 9.54
N ILE A 59 -15.40 -7.22 9.26
CA ILE A 59 -13.99 -6.81 9.31
C ILE A 59 -13.72 -5.67 8.31
N LEU A 60 -14.26 -5.78 7.09
CA LEU A 60 -14.09 -4.76 6.06
C LEU A 60 -14.81 -3.46 6.41
N ILE A 61 -16.05 -3.52 6.90
CA ILE A 61 -16.81 -2.32 7.31
C ILE A 61 -16.11 -1.64 8.47
N HIS A 62 -15.62 -2.41 9.45
CA HIS A 62 -14.87 -1.88 10.59
C HIS A 62 -13.62 -1.10 10.14
N GLN A 63 -12.80 -1.70 9.28
CA GLN A 63 -11.61 -1.05 8.73
C GLN A 63 -11.96 0.12 7.81
N ALA A 64 -13.01 0.01 6.98
CA ALA A 64 -13.45 1.11 6.12
C ALA A 64 -13.91 2.31 6.95
N ALA A 65 -14.64 2.08 8.05
CA ALA A 65 -15.05 3.14 8.97
C ALA A 65 -13.84 3.84 9.59
N PHE A 66 -12.81 3.09 9.98
CA PHE A 66 -11.53 3.65 10.42
C PHE A 66 -10.89 4.50 9.33
N HIS A 67 -10.70 3.97 8.13
CA HIS A 67 -10.07 4.69 7.02
C HIS A 67 -10.83 5.99 6.70
N ILE A 68 -12.16 5.96 6.63
CA ILE A 68 -12.98 7.15 6.37
C ILE A 68 -12.80 8.18 7.48
N LYS A 69 -12.86 7.78 8.76
CA LYS A 69 -12.71 8.70 9.90
C LYS A 69 -11.33 9.34 9.90
N THR A 70 -10.29 8.57 9.62
CA THR A 70 -8.90 9.02 9.61
C THR A 70 -8.61 9.91 8.39
N SER A 71 -9.09 9.54 7.20
CA SER A 71 -8.98 10.38 6.00
C SER A 71 -9.67 11.73 6.19
N LYS A 72 -10.86 11.77 6.79
CA LYS A 72 -11.56 13.04 7.08
C LYS A 72 -10.79 13.99 8.00
N ARG A 73 -9.93 13.45 8.88
CA ARG A 73 -9.10 14.25 9.79
C ARG A 73 -7.77 14.65 9.16
N MET A 74 -7.18 13.77 8.34
CA MET A 74 -5.81 13.92 7.84
C MET A 74 -5.72 14.51 6.44
N TRP A 75 -6.75 14.37 5.60
CA TRP A 75 -6.75 14.94 4.26
C TRP A 75 -6.98 16.45 4.35
N GLY A 76 -6.05 17.20 3.79
CA GLY A 76 -6.08 18.66 3.78
C GLY A 76 -6.24 19.22 2.38
N VAL A 77 -5.82 20.47 2.22
CA VAL A 77 -5.90 21.21 0.96
C VAL A 77 -5.08 20.55 -0.16
N ASN A 78 -3.99 19.86 0.20
CA ASN A 78 -3.13 19.18 -0.77
C ASN A 78 -3.84 17.98 -1.41
N GLU A 79 -4.45 17.11 -0.59
CA GLU A 79 -5.22 15.97 -1.09
C GLU A 79 -6.44 16.43 -1.90
N ALA A 80 -7.12 17.47 -1.43
CA ALA A 80 -8.24 18.07 -2.14
C ALA A 80 -7.82 18.65 -3.50
N SER A 81 -6.72 19.41 -3.57
CA SER A 81 -6.23 19.99 -4.83
C SER A 81 -5.82 18.93 -5.84
N ILE A 82 -5.22 17.82 -5.41
CA ILE A 82 -4.93 16.66 -6.27
C ILE A 82 -6.22 16.12 -6.91
N LEU A 83 -7.27 15.90 -6.10
CA LEU A 83 -8.55 15.40 -6.60
C LEU A 83 -9.24 16.40 -7.53
N ILE A 84 -9.18 17.70 -7.21
CA ILE A 84 -9.74 18.76 -8.06
C ILE A 84 -9.03 18.78 -9.41
N LEU A 85 -7.70 18.74 -9.44
CA LEU A 85 -6.92 18.72 -10.68
C LEU A 85 -7.20 17.46 -11.51
N ALA A 86 -7.26 16.30 -10.87
CA ALA A 86 -7.59 15.04 -11.53
C ALA A 86 -9.04 15.01 -12.06
N SER A 87 -9.99 15.61 -11.34
CA SER A 87 -11.38 15.72 -11.80
C SER A 87 -11.50 16.71 -12.95
N ALA A 88 -10.83 17.86 -12.84
CA ALA A 88 -10.80 18.88 -13.88
C ALA A 88 -10.17 18.34 -15.17
N SER A 89 -9.11 17.52 -15.09
CA SER A 89 -8.52 16.94 -16.29
C SER A 89 -9.49 16.04 -17.04
N LEU A 90 -10.25 15.20 -16.33
CA LEU A 90 -11.28 14.35 -16.94
C LEU A 90 -12.39 15.18 -17.58
N ILE A 91 -12.94 16.14 -16.85
CA ILE A 91 -14.05 16.98 -17.33
C ILE A 91 -13.62 17.80 -18.55
N LEU A 92 -12.51 18.52 -18.47
CA LEU A 92 -12.03 19.39 -19.55
C LEU A 92 -11.64 18.60 -20.80
N GLY A 93 -11.17 17.36 -20.64
CA GLY A 93 -10.71 16.54 -21.77
C GLY A 93 -11.79 15.72 -22.46
N SER A 94 -12.95 15.53 -21.81
CA SER A 94 -14.00 14.63 -22.31
C SER A 94 -15.38 15.27 -22.43
N TRP A 95 -15.57 16.48 -21.90
CA TRP A 95 -16.85 17.18 -21.95
C TRP A 95 -16.83 18.28 -23.01
N ASP A 96 -17.83 18.29 -23.88
CA ASP A 96 -17.91 19.20 -25.03
C ASP A 96 -18.24 20.66 -24.64
N LEU A 97 -18.77 20.88 -23.42
CA LEU A 97 -19.12 22.20 -22.85
C LEU A 97 -19.95 23.11 -23.78
N GLY A 98 -20.70 22.52 -24.73
CA GLY A 98 -21.52 23.24 -25.69
C GLY A 98 -20.75 23.79 -26.91
N ILE A 99 -19.49 23.40 -27.11
CA ILE A 99 -18.67 23.79 -28.26
C ILE A 99 -19.08 23.03 -29.52
N GLY A 100 -19.51 21.78 -29.39
CA GLY A 100 -20.01 20.97 -30.51
C GLY A 100 -18.92 20.19 -31.25
N GLU A 101 -17.66 20.28 -30.82
CA GLU A 101 -16.53 19.60 -31.48
C GLU A 101 -16.55 18.10 -31.18
N LEU A 102 -16.71 17.74 -29.89
CA LEU A 102 -16.77 16.33 -29.47
C LEU A 102 -18.14 15.72 -29.83
N SER A 103 -19.24 16.45 -29.59
CA SER A 103 -20.58 15.93 -29.90
C SER A 103 -20.92 15.94 -31.39
N GLY A 104 -20.20 16.73 -32.19
CA GLY A 104 -20.29 16.72 -33.65
C GLY A 104 -19.49 15.59 -34.31
N GLY A 105 -18.71 14.83 -33.53
CA GLY A 105 -17.85 13.74 -34.02
C GLY A 105 -16.52 14.21 -34.65
N GLY A 106 -16.28 15.52 -34.70
CA GLY A 106 -15.06 16.12 -35.25
C GLY A 106 -14.74 15.74 -36.70
N ASP A 107 -13.51 16.07 -37.11
CA ASP A 107 -12.96 15.69 -38.42
C ASP A 107 -12.23 14.34 -38.33
N TRP A 108 -12.96 13.25 -38.59
CA TRP A 108 -12.43 11.88 -38.58
C TRP A 108 -11.38 11.61 -39.68
N GLY A 109 -11.23 12.50 -40.67
CA GLY A 109 -10.20 12.41 -41.69
C GLY A 109 -8.81 12.77 -41.18
N ARG A 110 -8.71 13.36 -39.99
CA ARG A 110 -7.46 13.81 -39.38
C ARG A 110 -7.16 13.04 -38.09
N SER A 111 -5.88 12.83 -37.80
CA SER A 111 -5.46 12.11 -36.59
C SER A 111 -4.08 12.56 -36.11
N GLY A 112 -3.75 12.23 -34.87
CA GLY A 112 -2.46 12.56 -34.28
C GLY A 112 -2.37 13.97 -33.67
N ILE A 113 -1.22 14.23 -33.05
CA ILE A 113 -0.96 15.44 -32.25
C ILE A 113 -0.18 16.49 -33.04
N PHE A 114 0.72 16.06 -33.93
CA PHE A 114 1.63 16.93 -34.68
C PHE A 114 1.58 16.65 -36.18
N GLY A 115 1.94 17.64 -37.01
CA GLY A 115 1.97 17.52 -38.46
C GLY A 115 0.86 18.27 -39.18
N ALA A 116 0.92 18.29 -40.52
CA ALA A 116 -0.04 18.99 -41.37
C ALA A 116 -1.45 18.38 -41.34
N ASP A 117 -1.56 17.07 -41.11
CA ASP A 117 -2.85 16.36 -40.99
C ASP A 117 -3.23 16.04 -39.53
N SER A 118 -2.62 16.76 -38.58
CA SER A 118 -2.86 16.59 -37.15
C SER A 118 -4.30 16.89 -36.78
N GLY A 119 -5.02 15.92 -36.24
CA GLY A 119 -6.37 16.13 -35.68
C GLY A 119 -6.33 17.18 -34.57
N PHE A 120 -5.36 17.08 -33.66
CA PHE A 120 -5.24 17.99 -32.51
C PHE A 120 -5.00 19.46 -32.91
N LEU A 121 -4.18 19.71 -33.93
CA LEU A 121 -3.88 21.09 -34.38
C LEU A 121 -4.97 21.70 -35.25
N HIS A 122 -5.98 20.92 -35.65
CA HIS A 122 -7.10 21.37 -36.46
C HIS A 122 -8.43 21.45 -35.68
N LEU A 123 -8.43 21.11 -34.39
CA LEU A 123 -9.56 21.34 -33.49
C LEU A 123 -9.90 22.83 -33.39
N ASP A 124 -11.16 23.15 -33.09
CA ASP A 124 -11.56 24.51 -32.69
C ASP A 124 -10.64 25.08 -31.59
N GLU A 125 -10.42 26.41 -31.62
CA GLU A 125 -9.52 27.10 -30.71
C GLU A 125 -9.85 26.82 -29.23
N TRP A 126 -11.15 26.81 -28.87
CA TRP A 126 -11.59 26.55 -27.50
C TRP A 126 -11.39 25.09 -27.11
N THR A 127 -11.76 24.15 -27.97
CA THR A 127 -11.56 22.71 -27.71
C THR A 127 -10.09 22.39 -27.53
N ARG A 128 -9.23 22.96 -28.36
CA ARG A 128 -7.78 22.80 -28.27
C ARG A 128 -7.23 23.35 -26.95
N MET A 129 -7.71 24.51 -26.50
CA MET A 129 -7.30 25.08 -25.21
C MET A 129 -7.74 24.19 -24.04
N LEU A 130 -8.98 23.68 -24.05
CA LEU A 130 -9.48 22.76 -23.02
C LEU A 130 -8.70 21.45 -22.98
N ALA A 131 -8.35 20.89 -24.13
CA ALA A 131 -7.55 19.69 -24.23
C ALA A 131 -6.11 19.90 -23.68
N LEU A 132 -5.48 21.05 -23.96
CA LEU A 132 -4.19 21.40 -23.36
C LEU A 132 -4.29 21.57 -21.84
N LEU A 133 -5.32 22.25 -21.34
CA LEU A 133 -5.57 22.40 -19.91
C LEU A 133 -5.82 21.06 -19.23
N SER A 134 -6.55 20.15 -19.89
CA SER A 134 -6.76 18.78 -19.41
C SER A 134 -5.43 18.05 -19.24
N ILE A 135 -4.55 18.07 -20.26
CA ILE A 135 -3.23 17.44 -20.19
C ILE A 135 -2.39 18.04 -19.06
N MET A 136 -2.39 19.37 -18.91
CA MET A 136 -1.65 20.06 -17.85
C MET A 136 -2.19 19.70 -16.46
N ALA A 137 -3.50 19.67 -16.28
CA ALA A 137 -4.14 19.31 -15.01
C ALA A 137 -3.86 17.84 -14.65
N TRP A 138 -3.91 16.94 -15.63
CA TRP A 138 -3.59 15.53 -15.47
C TRP A 138 -2.13 15.34 -15.03
N ALA A 139 -1.18 15.94 -15.76
CA ALA A 139 0.24 15.86 -15.43
C ALA A 139 0.52 16.45 -14.05
N SER A 140 -0.11 17.58 -13.71
CA SER A 140 0.00 18.22 -12.40
C SER A 140 -0.49 17.31 -11.28
N SER A 141 -1.62 16.63 -11.47
CA SER A 141 -2.17 15.68 -10.47
C SER A 141 -1.19 14.53 -10.18
N ILE A 142 -0.55 13.97 -11.23
CA ILE A 142 0.44 12.90 -11.10
C ILE A 142 1.69 13.41 -10.38
N VAL A 143 2.22 14.57 -10.79
CA VAL A 143 3.40 15.16 -10.15
C VAL A 143 3.14 15.47 -8.67
N MET A 144 1.96 16.01 -8.35
CA MET A 144 1.58 16.27 -6.96
C MET A 144 1.47 14.99 -6.14
N MET A 145 0.83 13.93 -6.65
CA MET A 145 0.80 12.62 -5.98
C MET A 145 2.23 12.07 -5.77
N TRP A 146 3.09 12.18 -6.78
CA TRP A 146 4.47 11.70 -6.73
C TRP A 146 5.28 12.40 -5.64
N ILE A 147 5.17 13.73 -5.53
CA ILE A 147 5.87 14.52 -4.52
C ILE A 147 5.26 14.25 -3.12
N ARG A 148 3.93 14.12 -3.05
CA ARG A 148 3.19 14.03 -1.79
C ARG A 148 3.39 12.70 -1.06
N PHE A 149 3.57 11.60 -1.79
CA PHE A 149 3.67 10.25 -1.25
C PHE A 149 5.03 9.60 -1.55
N PRO A 150 6.13 10.12 -0.97
CA PRO A 150 7.49 9.72 -1.31
C PRO A 150 7.79 8.23 -1.15
N ILE A 151 7.21 7.60 -0.11
CA ILE A 151 7.40 6.19 0.23
C ILE A 151 6.74 5.25 -0.82
N MET A 152 5.69 5.72 -1.50
CA MET A 152 4.94 4.95 -2.51
C MET A 152 5.38 5.26 -3.94
N ARG A 153 6.39 6.13 -4.18
CA ARG A 153 6.75 6.62 -5.53
C ARG A 153 6.99 5.52 -6.57
N GLU A 154 7.76 4.49 -6.21
CA GLU A 154 8.05 3.39 -7.13
C GLU A 154 6.79 2.56 -7.44
N ASN A 155 6.02 2.23 -6.40
CA ASN A 155 4.76 1.51 -6.58
C ASN A 155 3.73 2.34 -7.36
N PHE A 156 3.71 3.66 -7.15
CA PHE A 156 2.88 4.59 -7.90
C PHE A 156 3.22 4.59 -9.39
N PHE A 157 4.52 4.60 -9.75
CA PHE A 157 4.94 4.46 -11.14
C PHE A 157 4.36 3.19 -11.78
N PHE A 158 4.48 2.04 -11.11
CA PHE A 158 3.93 0.79 -11.63
C PHE A 158 2.42 0.85 -11.80
N LEU A 159 1.68 1.45 -10.86
CA LEU A 159 0.23 1.62 -10.97
C LEU A 159 -0.15 2.50 -12.17
N ILE A 160 0.57 3.60 -12.43
CA ILE A 160 0.34 4.45 -13.60
C ILE A 160 0.63 3.69 -14.90
N VAL A 161 1.73 2.93 -14.97
CA VAL A 161 2.04 2.09 -16.12
C VAL A 161 0.95 1.03 -16.37
N ALA A 162 0.45 0.40 -15.31
CA ALA A 162 -0.63 -0.58 -15.41
C ALA A 162 -1.94 0.07 -15.89
N MET A 163 -2.27 1.27 -15.41
CA MET A 163 -3.42 2.05 -15.88
C MET A 163 -3.32 2.32 -17.39
N PHE A 164 -2.16 2.78 -17.87
CA PHE A 164 -1.93 2.99 -19.30
C PHE A 164 -2.02 1.71 -20.12
N ALA A 165 -1.48 0.60 -19.61
CA ALA A 165 -1.59 -0.69 -20.29
C ALA A 165 -3.05 -1.09 -20.51
N VAL A 166 -3.92 -0.90 -19.51
CA VAL A 166 -5.36 -1.19 -19.62
C VAL A 166 -6.04 -0.26 -20.61
N GLN A 167 -5.77 1.04 -20.57
CA GLN A 167 -6.31 1.99 -21.56
C GLN A 167 -5.94 1.59 -22.99
N ILE A 168 -4.67 1.29 -23.25
CA ILE A 168 -4.21 0.83 -24.57
C ILE A 168 -4.89 -0.50 -24.96
N GLY A 169 -5.03 -1.43 -24.00
CA GLY A 169 -5.70 -2.70 -24.22
C GLY A 169 -7.13 -2.53 -24.73
N TYR A 170 -7.92 -1.65 -24.11
CA TYR A 170 -9.29 -1.35 -24.56
C TYR A 170 -9.33 -0.57 -25.88
N ILE A 171 -8.42 0.37 -26.11
CA ILE A 171 -8.33 1.09 -27.39
C ILE A 171 -8.06 0.09 -28.53
N LEU A 172 -7.16 -0.86 -28.34
CA LEU A 172 -6.85 -1.89 -29.34
C LEU A 172 -8.04 -2.81 -29.65
N SER A 173 -8.83 -3.16 -28.63
CA SER A 173 -10.05 -3.97 -28.83
C SER A 173 -11.13 -3.18 -29.58
N HIS A 174 -11.34 -1.91 -29.24
CA HIS A 174 -12.32 -1.05 -29.93
C HIS A 174 -11.90 -0.68 -31.35
N ALA A 175 -10.60 -0.57 -31.62
CA ALA A 175 -10.09 -0.29 -32.96
C ALA A 175 -10.44 -1.39 -33.98
N LYS A 176 -10.62 -2.64 -33.52
CA LYS A 176 -11.04 -3.78 -34.35
C LYS A 176 -12.55 -4.02 -34.30
N SER A 177 -13.15 -3.82 -33.13
CA SER A 177 -14.57 -4.04 -32.85
C SER A 177 -15.15 -2.81 -32.13
N PRO A 178 -15.69 -1.81 -32.84
CA PRO A 178 -16.20 -0.58 -32.23
C PRO A 178 -17.23 -0.81 -31.11
N ASP A 179 -18.09 -1.82 -31.25
CA ASP A 179 -19.13 -2.17 -30.27
C ASP A 179 -18.65 -3.09 -29.12
N PHE A 180 -17.33 -3.24 -28.93
CA PHE A 180 -16.76 -4.17 -27.96
C PHE A 180 -17.37 -4.00 -26.55
N PRO A 181 -17.79 -5.10 -25.87
CA PRO A 181 -17.55 -6.50 -26.23
C PRO A 181 -18.62 -7.13 -27.13
N MET A 182 -19.66 -6.39 -27.52
CA MET A 182 -20.78 -6.94 -28.29
C MET A 182 -20.33 -7.22 -29.73
N GLY A 183 -20.67 -8.41 -30.24
CA GLY A 183 -20.30 -8.83 -31.59
C GLY A 183 -18.80 -9.10 -31.80
N SER A 184 -17.98 -9.02 -30.74
CA SER A 184 -16.53 -9.22 -30.83
C SER A 184 -16.13 -10.69 -31.00
N GLU A 185 -15.06 -10.94 -31.74
CA GLU A 185 -14.44 -12.26 -31.83
C GLU A 185 -13.45 -12.48 -30.69
N ILE A 186 -13.09 -13.74 -30.41
CA ILE A 186 -12.09 -14.10 -29.38
C ILE A 186 -10.76 -13.36 -29.60
N ALA A 187 -10.38 -13.12 -30.87
CA ALA A 187 -9.16 -12.40 -31.22
C ALA A 187 -9.15 -10.93 -30.75
N ASP A 188 -10.32 -10.31 -30.60
CA ASP A 188 -10.46 -8.91 -30.18
C ASP A 188 -10.22 -8.72 -28.69
N TRP A 189 -10.35 -9.80 -27.89
CA TRP A 189 -10.07 -9.79 -26.46
C TRP A 189 -8.58 -9.76 -26.12
N GLY A 190 -7.70 -10.03 -27.08
CA GLY A 190 -6.26 -10.18 -26.83
C GLY A 190 -5.63 -8.98 -26.13
N GLY A 191 -6.01 -7.76 -26.53
CA GLY A 191 -5.52 -6.52 -25.90
C GLY A 191 -5.97 -6.38 -24.45
N VAL A 192 -7.27 -6.53 -24.19
CA VAL A 192 -7.87 -6.44 -22.84
C VAL A 192 -7.34 -7.53 -21.91
N VAL A 193 -7.23 -8.77 -22.38
CA VAL A 193 -6.72 -9.89 -21.58
C VAL A 193 -5.26 -9.65 -21.20
N PHE A 194 -4.40 -9.32 -22.18
CA PHE A 194 -2.99 -9.08 -21.91
C PHE A 194 -2.77 -7.91 -20.96
N ALA A 195 -3.48 -6.80 -21.16
CA ALA A 195 -3.40 -5.63 -20.29
C ALA A 195 -3.88 -5.93 -18.86
N ASN A 196 -4.93 -6.72 -18.69
CA ASN A 196 -5.41 -7.12 -17.37
C ASN A 196 -4.48 -8.12 -16.66
N LEU A 197 -3.73 -8.95 -17.41
CA LEU A 197 -2.66 -9.76 -16.82
C LEU A 197 -1.53 -8.88 -16.27
N ILE A 198 -1.17 -7.80 -16.97
CA ILE A 198 -0.21 -6.80 -16.47
C ILE A 198 -0.77 -6.11 -15.23
N LEU A 199 -2.03 -5.65 -15.26
CA LEU A 199 -2.69 -5.03 -14.10
C LEU A 199 -2.72 -5.96 -12.89
N LEU A 200 -3.11 -7.22 -13.08
CA LEU A 200 -3.13 -8.23 -12.03
C LEU A 200 -1.72 -8.44 -11.46
N PHE A 201 -0.72 -8.57 -12.35
CA PHE A 201 0.67 -8.74 -11.94
C PHE A 201 1.16 -7.57 -11.08
N VAL A 202 0.95 -6.34 -11.54
CA VAL A 202 1.34 -5.12 -10.82
C VAL A 202 0.58 -4.98 -9.50
N CYS A 203 -0.75 -5.08 -9.51
CA CYS A 203 -1.55 -4.88 -8.30
C CYS A 203 -1.26 -5.95 -7.25
N TRP A 204 -1.27 -7.24 -7.61
CA TRP A 204 -1.16 -8.33 -6.65
C TRP A 204 0.30 -8.67 -6.29
N PHE A 205 1.15 -8.89 -7.29
CA PHE A 205 2.50 -9.43 -7.06
C PHE A 205 3.54 -8.34 -6.78
N VAL A 206 3.34 -7.12 -7.29
CA VAL A 206 4.27 -6.01 -7.06
C VAL A 206 3.79 -5.17 -5.88
N VAL A 207 2.68 -4.45 -6.03
CA VAL A 207 2.26 -3.41 -5.08
C VAL A 207 1.69 -4.00 -3.79
N HIS A 208 0.69 -4.88 -3.89
CA HIS A 208 0.06 -5.50 -2.72
C HIS A 208 1.09 -6.25 -1.88
N ARG A 209 1.92 -7.08 -2.52
CA ARG A 209 2.97 -7.82 -1.84
C ARG A 209 4.00 -6.90 -1.17
N ALA A 210 4.48 -5.87 -1.86
CA ALA A 210 5.47 -4.96 -1.28
C ALA A 210 4.93 -4.21 -0.06
N VAL A 211 3.67 -3.77 -0.09
CA VAL A 211 3.04 -3.08 1.05
C VAL A 211 2.83 -4.02 2.24
N VAL A 212 2.30 -5.23 2.00
CA VAL A 212 2.06 -6.25 3.04
C VAL A 212 3.36 -6.65 3.71
N GLU A 213 4.40 -6.97 2.94
CA GLU A 213 5.72 -7.36 3.49
C GLU A 213 6.43 -6.18 4.18
N THR A 214 6.19 -4.93 3.74
CA THR A 214 6.71 -3.74 4.43
C THR A 214 6.01 -3.47 5.74
N ARG A 215 4.68 -3.64 5.79
CA ARG A 215 3.92 -3.57 7.02
C ARG A 215 4.39 -4.62 8.03
N ASP A 216 4.63 -5.85 7.59
CA ASP A 216 5.08 -6.93 8.49
C ASP A 216 6.37 -6.57 9.21
N VAL A 217 7.37 -6.16 8.44
CA VAL A 217 8.66 -5.71 8.99
C VAL A 217 8.49 -4.46 9.86
N HIS A 218 7.63 -3.52 9.48
CA HIS A 218 7.36 -2.35 10.31
C HIS A 218 6.80 -2.72 11.69
N VAL A 219 5.81 -3.62 11.76
CA VAL A 219 5.24 -4.06 13.04
C VAL A 219 6.28 -4.81 13.87
N GLU A 220 7.07 -5.68 13.24
CA GLU A 220 8.13 -6.43 13.91
C GLU A 220 9.25 -5.54 14.47
N GLU A 221 9.63 -4.47 13.78
CA GLU A 221 10.73 -3.59 14.20
C GLU A 221 10.29 -2.45 15.13
N ARG A 222 9.13 -1.82 14.84
CA ARG A 222 8.66 -0.61 15.55
C ARG A 222 7.72 -0.90 16.69
N HIS A 223 7.06 -2.06 16.69
CA HIS A 223 6.14 -2.47 17.74
C HIS A 223 6.61 -3.75 18.46
N ALA A 224 7.90 -4.05 18.41
CA ALA A 224 8.51 -5.11 19.22
C ALA A 224 8.28 -4.81 20.70
N HIS A 225 7.61 -5.71 21.40
CA HIS A 225 7.35 -5.59 22.82
C HIS A 225 7.49 -6.96 23.51
N PRO A 226 8.03 -7.03 24.74
CA PRO A 226 8.14 -8.28 25.48
C PRO A 226 6.79 -8.98 25.72
N ASP A 227 5.71 -8.21 25.87
CA ASP A 227 4.33 -8.71 25.95
C ASP A 227 3.74 -9.00 24.56
N PRO A 228 3.41 -10.27 24.23
CA PRO A 228 2.84 -10.63 22.94
C PRO A 228 1.48 -9.99 22.66
N ARG A 229 0.70 -9.59 23.68
CA ARG A 229 -0.62 -8.98 23.49
C ARG A 229 -0.53 -7.58 22.89
N VAL A 230 0.51 -6.83 23.27
CA VAL A 230 0.78 -5.49 22.73
C VAL A 230 1.16 -5.60 21.26
N VAL A 231 1.95 -6.61 20.91
CA VAL A 231 2.33 -6.91 19.52
C VAL A 231 1.10 -7.30 18.70
N GLU A 232 0.25 -8.20 19.19
CA GLU A 232 -1.00 -8.61 18.53
C GLU A 232 -1.94 -7.41 18.29
N LYS A 233 -2.07 -6.52 19.28
CA LYS A 233 -2.83 -5.27 19.11
C LYS A 233 -2.22 -4.36 18.04
N ALA A 234 -0.89 -4.29 17.94
CA ALA A 234 -0.23 -3.53 16.89
C ALA A 234 -0.46 -4.13 15.49
N TRP A 235 -0.43 -5.46 15.36
CA TRP A 235 -0.82 -6.16 14.13
C TRP A 235 -2.27 -5.87 13.73
N ASP A 236 -3.17 -5.85 14.70
CA ASP A 236 -4.56 -5.50 14.48
C ASP A 236 -4.72 -4.06 13.98
N ASP A 237 -4.06 -3.10 14.61
CA ASP A 237 -4.09 -1.71 14.19
C ASP A 237 -3.47 -1.47 12.79
N HIS A 238 -2.61 -2.37 12.33
CA HIS A 238 -1.96 -2.33 11.02
C HIS A 238 -2.58 -3.27 9.98
N ARG A 239 -3.82 -3.74 10.22
CA ARG A 239 -4.52 -4.57 9.23
C ARG A 239 -4.74 -3.79 7.92
N LEU A 240 -4.63 -4.52 6.81
CA LEU A 240 -4.65 -3.97 5.45
C LEU A 240 -5.85 -4.43 4.60
N HIS A 241 -6.86 -5.12 5.17
CA HIS A 241 -7.95 -5.67 4.36
C HIS A 241 -8.77 -4.61 3.62
N ALA A 242 -9.07 -3.47 4.26
CA ALA A 242 -9.73 -2.35 3.59
C ALA A 242 -8.83 -1.72 2.51
N TRP A 243 -7.52 -1.60 2.76
CA TRP A 243 -6.57 -1.11 1.75
C TRP A 243 -6.46 -2.05 0.55
N SER A 244 -6.35 -3.36 0.76
CA SER A 244 -6.34 -4.37 -0.30
C SER A 244 -7.64 -4.32 -1.12
N SER A 245 -8.77 -4.08 -0.45
CA SER A 245 -10.06 -3.90 -1.12
C SER A 245 -10.09 -2.62 -1.96
N SER A 246 -9.54 -1.50 -1.45
CA SER A 246 -9.39 -0.26 -2.22
C SER A 246 -8.53 -0.45 -3.48
N LEU A 247 -7.45 -1.23 -3.40
CA LEU A 247 -6.62 -1.55 -4.57
C LEU A 247 -7.37 -2.41 -5.61
N ALA A 248 -8.17 -3.38 -5.16
CA ALA A 248 -8.99 -4.20 -6.04
C ALA A 248 -10.12 -3.37 -6.71
N VAL A 249 -10.80 -2.52 -5.95
CA VAL A 249 -11.83 -1.60 -6.46
C VAL A 249 -11.21 -0.63 -7.48
N TRP A 250 -10.03 -0.09 -7.20
CA TRP A 250 -9.29 0.74 -8.15
C TRP A 250 -9.01 -0.01 -9.46
N ALA A 251 -8.52 -1.26 -9.41
CA ALA A 251 -8.25 -2.06 -10.60
C ALA A 251 -9.52 -2.32 -11.46
N ILE A 252 -10.68 -2.51 -10.80
CA ILE A 252 -11.98 -2.62 -11.50
C ILE A 252 -12.37 -1.29 -12.15
N LEU A 253 -12.24 -0.18 -11.41
CA LEU A 253 -12.56 1.15 -11.93
C LEU A 253 -11.70 1.52 -13.15
N ILE A 254 -10.41 1.15 -13.16
CA ILE A 254 -9.55 1.35 -14.34
C ILE A 254 -10.10 0.64 -15.58
N ASN A 255 -10.68 -0.56 -15.44
CA ASN A 255 -11.34 -1.24 -16.55
C ASN A 255 -12.59 -0.50 -17.01
N ILE A 256 -13.43 -0.04 -16.08
CA ILE A 256 -14.65 0.72 -16.41
C ILE A 256 -14.28 2.01 -17.16
N VAL A 257 -13.33 2.79 -16.63
CA VAL A 257 -12.82 4.03 -17.25
C VAL A 257 -12.26 3.75 -18.64
N SER A 258 -11.42 2.73 -18.78
CA SER A 258 -10.77 2.42 -20.05
C SER A 258 -11.76 1.95 -21.10
N TRP A 259 -12.73 1.12 -20.70
CA TRP A 259 -13.81 0.67 -21.57
C TRP A 259 -14.68 1.85 -22.00
N SER A 260 -15.23 2.61 -21.06
CA SER A 260 -16.16 3.70 -21.37
C SER A 260 -15.51 4.82 -22.18
N GLY A 261 -14.24 5.12 -21.91
CA GLY A 261 -13.48 6.10 -22.70
C GLY A 261 -13.17 5.63 -24.12
N SER A 262 -12.82 4.36 -24.30
CA SER A 262 -12.60 3.80 -25.64
C SER A 262 -13.91 3.71 -26.42
N HIS A 263 -14.99 3.33 -25.76
CA HIS A 263 -16.32 3.23 -26.36
C HIS A 263 -16.87 4.59 -26.78
N ALA A 264 -16.72 5.62 -25.94
CA ALA A 264 -17.11 7.00 -26.25
C ALA A 264 -16.43 7.57 -27.52
N ILE A 265 -15.23 7.07 -27.85
CA ILE A 265 -14.47 7.48 -29.05
C ILE A 265 -14.78 6.56 -30.25
N ALA A 266 -15.10 5.29 -30.00
CA ALA A 266 -15.37 4.30 -31.03
C ALA A 266 -16.73 4.48 -31.70
N ASP A 267 -17.72 5.00 -30.96
CA ASP A 267 -19.04 5.34 -31.50
C ASP A 267 -18.91 6.40 -32.59
N ARG A 268 -19.39 6.06 -33.80
CA ARG A 268 -19.37 6.96 -34.96
C ARG A 268 -20.74 7.59 -35.19
N PRO A 269 -20.81 8.85 -35.64
CA PRO A 269 -22.07 9.50 -35.97
C PRO A 269 -22.91 8.75 -37.03
N PRO A 270 -24.24 8.91 -37.03
CA PRO A 270 -25.01 9.78 -36.15
C PRO A 270 -25.16 9.18 -34.75
N PHE A 271 -24.85 9.98 -33.73
CA PHE A 271 -25.05 9.58 -32.35
C PHE A 271 -26.55 9.45 -32.10
N ASP A 272 -27.00 8.27 -31.70
CA ASP A 272 -28.38 8.07 -31.31
C ASP A 272 -28.59 8.79 -29.97
N TYR A 273 -29.07 10.04 -30.03
CA TYR A 273 -29.27 10.91 -28.86
C TYR A 273 -30.23 10.30 -27.83
N ASP A 274 -30.99 9.27 -28.22
CA ASP A 274 -31.88 8.54 -27.32
C ASP A 274 -31.11 7.68 -26.29
N ASN A 275 -29.82 7.34 -26.51
CA ASN A 275 -28.99 6.60 -25.53
C ASN A 275 -27.46 6.94 -25.50
N GLY A 276 -26.92 7.73 -26.43
CA GLY A 276 -25.54 7.52 -26.91
C GLY A 276 -24.35 8.36 -26.36
N ILE A 277 -24.46 9.66 -26.06
CA ILE A 277 -23.27 10.46 -25.65
C ILE A 277 -23.21 10.69 -24.13
N ILE A 278 -24.37 10.75 -23.47
CA ILE A 278 -24.42 10.96 -22.02
C ILE A 278 -23.95 9.69 -21.29
N GLY A 279 -24.21 8.48 -21.81
CA GLY A 279 -23.88 7.22 -21.14
C GLY A 279 -22.36 6.98 -20.96
N PRO A 280 -21.62 6.68 -22.04
CA PRO A 280 -20.20 6.31 -21.95
C PRO A 280 -19.31 7.44 -21.43
N THR A 281 -19.52 8.68 -21.87
CA THR A 281 -18.73 9.83 -21.43
C THR A 281 -18.98 10.17 -19.96
N THR A 282 -20.22 10.12 -19.49
CA THR A 282 -20.50 10.36 -18.06
C THR A 282 -19.97 9.20 -17.21
N LEU A 283 -20.10 7.97 -17.69
CA LEU A 283 -19.49 6.81 -17.03
C LEU A 283 -17.97 6.97 -16.94
N PHE A 284 -17.31 7.42 -18.00
CA PHE A 284 -15.87 7.73 -18.02
C PHE A 284 -15.50 8.77 -16.97
N VAL A 285 -16.21 9.91 -16.92
CA VAL A 285 -15.92 10.98 -15.96
C VAL A 285 -16.16 10.51 -14.53
N VAL A 286 -17.32 9.92 -14.23
CA VAL A 286 -17.69 9.51 -12.87
C VAL A 286 -16.77 8.39 -12.37
N SER A 287 -16.58 7.34 -13.17
CA SER A 287 -15.69 6.24 -12.79
C SER A 287 -14.23 6.71 -12.69
N GLY A 288 -13.81 7.69 -13.50
CA GLY A 288 -12.48 8.29 -13.46
C GLY A 288 -12.25 9.07 -12.17
N VAL A 289 -13.19 9.94 -11.78
CA VAL A 289 -13.11 10.70 -10.51
C VAL A 289 -13.06 9.75 -9.32
N VAL A 290 -13.93 8.73 -9.29
CA VAL A 290 -13.92 7.73 -8.21
C VAL A 290 -12.62 6.92 -8.23
N SER A 291 -12.09 6.59 -9.41
CA SER A 291 -10.79 5.91 -9.55
C SER A 291 -9.66 6.73 -8.95
N TYR A 292 -9.58 8.04 -9.23
CA TYR A 292 -8.57 8.91 -8.64
C TYR A 292 -8.69 9.02 -7.11
N PHE A 293 -9.91 9.01 -6.57
CA PHE A 293 -10.11 8.94 -5.12
C PHE A 293 -9.52 7.65 -4.53
N PHE A 294 -9.79 6.49 -5.14
CA PHE A 294 -9.21 5.22 -4.69
C PHE A 294 -7.70 5.16 -4.90
N LEU A 295 -7.16 5.71 -5.99
CA LEU A 295 -5.73 5.81 -6.21
C LEU A 295 -5.07 6.63 -5.11
N LEU A 296 -5.65 7.80 -4.79
CA LEU A 296 -5.16 8.65 -3.70
C LEU A 296 -5.18 7.89 -2.37
N HIS A 297 -6.26 7.17 -2.05
CA HIS A 297 -6.32 6.32 -0.86
C HIS A 297 -5.23 5.24 -0.88
N VAL A 298 -5.03 4.54 -2.00
CA VAL A 298 -4.04 3.46 -2.16
C VAL A 298 -2.63 3.97 -1.88
N LEU A 299 -2.31 5.20 -2.30
CA LEU A 299 -1.01 5.85 -2.05
C LEU A 299 -0.91 6.40 -0.62
N TRP A 300 -1.98 7.02 -0.13
CA TRP A 300 -2.01 7.71 1.16
C TRP A 300 -1.90 6.73 2.33
N TYR A 301 -2.67 5.63 2.33
CA TYR A 301 -2.79 4.79 3.53
C TYR A 301 -1.47 4.12 3.95
N PRO A 302 -0.69 3.48 3.06
CA PRO A 302 0.62 2.93 3.44
C PRO A 302 1.58 4.02 3.93
N HIS A 303 1.56 5.20 3.32
CA HIS A 303 2.39 6.33 3.74
C HIS A 303 1.98 6.85 5.13
N PHE A 304 0.68 6.92 5.41
CA PHE A 304 0.13 7.28 6.71
C PHE A 304 0.54 6.26 7.78
N MET A 305 0.38 4.97 7.47
CA MET A 305 0.64 3.86 8.39
C MET A 305 2.13 3.75 8.75
N LEU A 306 3.04 3.83 7.77
CA LEU A 306 4.48 3.64 8.00
C LEU A 306 5.17 4.88 8.59
N GLY A 307 4.50 6.04 8.57
CA GLY A 307 5.07 7.33 8.96
C GLY A 307 6.09 7.85 7.94
N GLY A 308 6.45 9.14 8.04
CA GLY A 308 7.50 9.74 7.21
C GLY A 308 8.90 9.32 7.68
N GLY A 309 9.34 8.12 7.32
CA GLY A 309 10.69 7.61 7.60
C GLY A 309 11.48 7.26 6.33
N ASP A 310 12.77 6.98 6.48
CA ASP A 310 13.73 6.58 5.42
C ASP A 310 13.42 5.22 4.76
N HIS A 311 12.23 4.65 4.96
CA HIS A 311 11.87 3.33 4.47
C HIS A 311 11.17 3.42 3.12
N GLN A 312 11.69 2.71 2.11
CA GLN A 312 11.00 2.48 0.85
C GLN A 312 10.13 1.21 0.92
N ILE A 313 9.00 1.19 0.22
CA ILE A 313 8.10 0.02 0.19
C ILE A 313 8.58 -0.95 -0.88
N TRP A 314 9.22 -2.03 -0.44
CA TRP A 314 9.79 -3.07 -1.28
C TRP A 314 9.35 -4.46 -0.84
N SER A 315 9.27 -5.38 -1.80
CA SER A 315 9.18 -6.80 -1.50
C SER A 315 10.52 -7.33 -0.95
N SER A 316 10.45 -8.42 -0.20
CA SER A 316 11.58 -9.27 0.24
C SER A 316 12.59 -9.52 -0.87
N ARG A 317 12.13 -9.94 -2.05
CA ARG A 317 12.99 -10.15 -3.22
C ARG A 317 13.66 -8.87 -3.71
N ALA A 318 12.94 -7.75 -3.75
CA ALA A 318 13.52 -6.47 -4.15
C ALA A 318 14.59 -6.00 -3.13
N ARG A 319 14.38 -6.22 -1.84
CA ARG A 319 15.36 -5.95 -0.78
C ARG A 319 16.61 -6.84 -0.90
N GLU A 320 16.42 -8.12 -1.20
CA GLU A 320 17.53 -9.06 -1.47
C GLU A 320 18.38 -8.58 -2.66
N VAL A 321 17.73 -8.20 -3.76
CA VAL A 321 18.42 -7.70 -4.97
C VAL A 321 19.10 -6.36 -4.73
N ALA A 322 18.51 -5.47 -3.93
CA ALA A 322 19.09 -4.19 -3.56
C ALA A 322 20.26 -4.30 -2.56
N GLY A 323 20.54 -5.50 -2.04
CA GLY A 323 21.55 -5.69 -0.98
C GLY A 323 21.12 -5.13 0.38
N GLU A 324 19.88 -4.63 0.50
CA GLU A 324 19.23 -4.24 1.76
C GLU A 324 18.66 -5.44 2.50
N SER A 325 19.20 -6.64 2.29
CA SER A 325 18.96 -7.77 3.17
C SER A 325 19.61 -7.50 4.54
N LYS A 326 19.08 -6.53 5.29
CA LYS A 326 18.88 -6.70 6.72
C LYS A 326 17.84 -7.82 6.85
N SER A 327 18.31 -9.03 6.54
CA SER A 327 18.02 -10.08 7.48
C SER A 327 18.43 -9.50 8.83
N SER A 328 17.44 -9.15 9.64
CA SER A 328 17.52 -9.62 11.00
C SER A 328 17.68 -11.15 10.90
N VAL A 329 18.90 -11.61 10.56
CA VAL A 329 19.46 -12.73 11.29
C VAL A 329 19.45 -12.17 12.69
N ALA A 330 18.34 -12.37 13.41
CA ALA A 330 18.31 -12.16 14.83
C ALA A 330 19.54 -12.93 15.30
N ARG A 331 20.56 -12.18 15.72
CA ARG A 331 21.83 -12.79 16.07
C ARG A 331 21.50 -13.59 17.32
N SER A 332 21.97 -14.83 17.37
CA SER A 332 21.89 -15.59 18.60
C SER A 332 22.47 -14.74 19.72
N ILE A 333 21.66 -14.41 20.73
CA ILE A 333 22.10 -13.59 21.85
C ILE A 333 22.96 -14.48 22.75
N GLN A 334 24.20 -14.07 23.00
CA GLN A 334 25.07 -14.76 23.95
C GLN A 334 24.60 -14.43 25.37
N GLY A 335 24.45 -15.44 26.22
CA GLY A 335 24.06 -15.24 27.62
C GLY A 335 25.22 -14.65 28.44
N SER A 336 24.88 -13.78 29.40
CA SER A 336 25.83 -13.15 30.32
C SER A 336 25.66 -13.71 31.73
N CYS A 337 26.75 -13.84 32.48
CA CYS A 337 26.70 -14.34 33.85
C CYS A 337 25.95 -13.33 34.73
N PRO A 338 24.91 -13.75 35.49
CA PRO A 338 24.18 -12.82 36.35
C PRO A 338 24.99 -12.31 37.55
N VAL A 339 26.12 -12.96 37.87
CA VAL A 339 26.96 -12.61 39.03
C VAL A 339 28.08 -11.63 38.64
N CYS A 340 28.69 -11.79 37.46
CA CYS A 340 29.86 -10.99 37.07
C CYS A 340 29.77 -10.35 35.68
N GLY A 341 28.66 -10.55 34.95
CA GLY A 341 28.46 -10.00 33.60
C GLY A 341 29.28 -10.65 32.47
N GLY A 342 30.15 -11.62 32.78
CA GLY A 342 31.01 -12.28 31.79
C GLY A 342 30.23 -13.17 30.82
N GLU A 343 30.73 -13.32 29.59
CA GLU A 343 30.10 -14.17 28.56
C GLU A 343 30.06 -15.64 29.00
N THR A 344 28.93 -16.31 28.73
CA THR A 344 28.69 -17.70 29.12
C THR A 344 28.34 -18.55 27.90
N PRO A 345 28.60 -19.87 27.89
CA PRO A 345 28.42 -20.73 26.71
C PRO A 345 26.95 -21.05 26.35
N VAL A 346 26.01 -20.23 26.81
CA VAL A 346 24.58 -20.33 26.55
C VAL A 346 24.19 -19.34 25.47
N THR A 347 23.39 -19.77 24.51
CA THR A 347 22.92 -18.92 23.39
C THR A 347 21.41 -18.97 23.27
N LYS A 348 20.77 -17.81 23.12
CA LYS A 348 19.34 -17.71 22.80
C LYS A 348 19.20 -17.49 21.30
N ARG A 349 18.60 -18.45 20.59
CA ARG A 349 18.31 -18.33 19.16
C ARG A 349 17.17 -17.34 18.91
N PRO A 350 17.04 -16.82 17.67
CA PRO A 350 15.90 -16.00 17.21
C PRO A 350 14.53 -16.54 17.56
N SER A 351 14.39 -17.87 17.47
CA SER A 351 13.17 -18.60 17.82
C SER A 351 12.79 -18.54 19.31
N GLY A 352 13.53 -17.79 20.14
CA GLY A 352 13.37 -17.76 21.60
C GLY A 352 13.94 -19.00 22.32
N LYS A 353 14.33 -20.05 21.58
CA LYS A 353 14.93 -21.27 22.14
C LYS A 353 16.32 -21.00 22.71
N ILE A 354 16.53 -21.44 23.95
CA ILE A 354 17.83 -21.37 24.62
C ILE A 354 18.58 -22.68 24.39
N GLU A 355 19.79 -22.58 23.88
CA GLU A 355 20.70 -23.68 23.65
C GLU A 355 21.91 -23.60 24.58
N VAL A 356 22.35 -24.78 25.02
CA VAL A 356 23.47 -24.95 25.93
C VAL A 356 24.50 -25.85 25.25
N ARG A 357 25.78 -25.49 25.35
CA ARG A 357 26.87 -26.37 24.92
C ARG A 357 26.99 -27.58 25.84
N CYS A 358 27.38 -28.71 25.26
CA CYS A 358 27.66 -29.94 26.01
C CYS A 358 28.81 -29.71 27.02
N SER A 359 28.68 -30.29 28.21
CA SER A 359 29.70 -30.21 29.27
C SER A 359 30.91 -31.12 29.06
N ASN A 360 30.81 -32.08 28.12
CA ASN A 360 31.91 -32.99 27.83
C ASN A 360 32.99 -32.24 27.01
N SER A 361 34.22 -32.23 27.51
CA SER A 361 35.36 -31.51 26.90
C SER A 361 35.62 -31.91 25.44
N ASP A 362 35.28 -33.14 25.08
CA ASP A 362 35.52 -33.69 23.75
C ASP A 362 34.31 -33.54 22.82
N CYS A 363 33.19 -33.01 23.31
CA CYS A 363 31.96 -32.85 22.55
C CYS A 363 31.57 -31.40 22.32
N ARG A 364 31.66 -30.94 21.07
CA ARG A 364 31.16 -29.62 20.63
C ARG A 364 29.68 -29.65 20.23
N GLY A 365 28.87 -30.40 20.97
CA GLY A 365 27.42 -30.47 20.75
C GLY A 365 26.67 -29.32 21.43
N GLN A 366 25.48 -28.99 20.91
CA GLN A 366 24.58 -27.97 21.44
C GLN A 366 23.14 -28.49 21.39
N GLY A 367 22.29 -28.02 22.29
CA GLY A 367 20.87 -28.37 22.29
C GLY A 367 20.14 -27.75 23.47
N LYS A 368 18.87 -28.15 23.67
CA LYS A 368 18.04 -27.67 24.77
C LYS A 368 18.50 -28.25 26.10
N SER A 369 18.39 -27.48 27.17
CA SER A 369 18.68 -27.97 28.53
C SER A 369 17.81 -29.18 28.87
N GLY A 370 18.42 -30.24 29.42
CA GLY A 370 17.74 -31.48 29.79
C GLY A 370 17.60 -32.52 28.66
N ASP A 371 17.85 -32.16 27.40
CA ASP A 371 17.81 -33.10 26.28
C ASP A 371 19.16 -33.83 26.10
N ALA A 372 19.14 -34.99 25.44
CA ALA A 372 20.34 -35.69 25.05
C ALA A 372 21.08 -34.92 23.94
N CYS A 373 22.39 -34.72 24.11
CA CYS A 373 23.24 -34.10 23.11
C CYS A 373 23.25 -34.92 21.81
N VAL A 374 22.97 -34.29 20.67
CA VAL A 374 22.88 -34.94 19.36
C VAL A 374 24.18 -35.67 18.95
N LYS A 375 25.33 -35.26 19.49
CA LYS A 375 26.65 -35.82 19.12
C LYS A 375 27.17 -36.91 20.05
N CYS A 376 26.90 -36.82 21.35
CA CYS A 376 27.48 -37.74 22.33
C CYS A 376 26.45 -38.39 23.26
N ALA A 377 25.15 -38.14 23.04
CA ALA A 377 24.03 -38.61 23.84
C ALA A 377 24.06 -38.24 25.34
N ALA A 378 25.05 -37.48 25.80
CA ALA A 378 25.11 -36.98 27.18
C ALA A 378 23.99 -35.97 27.44
N ILE A 379 23.39 -36.02 28.63
CA ILE A 379 22.33 -35.10 29.04
C ILE A 379 22.91 -33.68 29.15
N LEU A 380 22.29 -32.73 28.45
CA LEU A 380 22.71 -31.34 28.46
C LEU A 380 22.37 -30.68 29.80
N PRO A 381 23.29 -29.88 30.37
CA PRO A 381 23.15 -29.40 31.73
C PRO A 381 22.05 -28.33 31.84
N SER A 382 21.28 -28.38 32.93
CA SER A 382 20.27 -27.37 33.28
C SER A 382 20.87 -26.16 34.03
N ARG A 383 22.12 -26.28 34.47
CA ARG A 383 22.90 -25.24 35.14
C ARG A 383 24.28 -25.10 34.49
N VAL A 384 24.78 -23.88 34.43
CA VAL A 384 26.06 -23.55 33.77
C VAL A 384 26.98 -22.89 34.78
N VAL A 385 28.23 -23.36 34.79
CA VAL A 385 29.30 -22.75 35.58
C VAL A 385 29.93 -21.65 34.74
N CYS A 386 29.96 -20.42 35.27
CA CYS A 386 30.58 -19.29 34.59
C CYS A 386 32.11 -19.48 34.52
N PRO A 387 32.75 -19.37 33.34
CA PRO A 387 34.20 -19.46 33.22
C PRO A 387 34.95 -18.34 33.96
N SER A 388 34.33 -17.16 34.09
CA SER A 388 34.98 -15.97 34.66
C SER A 388 34.95 -15.92 36.19
N CYS A 389 33.85 -16.37 36.82
CA CYS A 389 33.67 -16.26 38.27
C CYS A 389 33.31 -17.57 38.98
N SER A 390 33.29 -18.70 38.26
CA SER A 390 32.95 -20.04 38.77
C SER A 390 31.58 -20.15 39.45
N SER A 391 30.69 -19.17 39.28
CA SER A 391 29.32 -19.24 39.79
C SER A 391 28.51 -20.29 39.04
N ASN A 392 27.71 -21.07 39.77
CA ASN A 392 26.84 -22.11 39.22
C ASN A 392 25.38 -21.62 39.19
N THR A 393 24.91 -21.22 38.02
CA THR A 393 23.60 -20.59 37.83
C THR A 393 22.74 -21.33 36.82
N THR A 394 21.42 -21.15 36.87
CA THR A 394 20.51 -21.81 35.92
C THR A 394 20.64 -21.23 34.53
N VAL A 395 20.43 -22.04 33.48
CA VAL A 395 20.50 -21.61 32.07
C VAL A 395 19.64 -20.37 31.79
N VAL A 396 18.46 -20.27 32.42
CA VAL A 396 17.53 -19.14 32.25
C VAL A 396 18.07 -17.84 32.86
N SER A 397 18.80 -17.90 33.98
CA SER A 397 19.33 -16.70 34.65
C SER A 397 20.47 -16.00 33.90
N HIS A 398 20.99 -16.58 32.82
CA HIS A 398 21.99 -15.95 31.96
C HIS A 398 21.42 -14.96 30.94
N PHE A 399 20.09 -14.89 30.84
CA PHE A 399 19.39 -13.85 30.13
C PHE A 399 18.67 -13.04 31.20
N SER A 400 19.06 -11.78 31.36
CA SER A 400 18.59 -10.94 32.46
C SER A 400 17.06 -10.89 32.50
N LYS A 401 16.49 -10.98 33.70
CA LYS A 401 15.06 -10.65 33.95
C LYS A 401 14.83 -9.13 33.95
N ALA A 402 15.81 -8.33 33.53
CA ALA A 402 15.72 -6.87 33.52
C ALA A 402 14.72 -6.33 32.49
N GLU A 403 14.17 -7.20 31.61
CA GLU A 403 13.09 -6.89 30.67
C GLU A 403 11.72 -7.42 31.14
N ALA A 404 11.60 -7.90 32.38
CA ALA A 404 10.35 -8.41 32.95
C ALA A 404 9.70 -7.48 34.00
N TRP A 405 10.16 -6.23 34.11
CA TRP A 405 9.60 -5.18 34.95
C TRP A 405 9.26 -3.96 34.12
#